data_AF-A0A3B0JSC3-F1
#
_entry.id   AF-A0A3B0JSC3-F1
#
_cell.length_a   1.000
_cell.length_b   1.000
_cell.length_c   1.000
_cell.angle_alpha   90.00
_cell.angle_beta   90.00
_cell.angle_gamma   90.00
#
_symmetry.space_group_name_H-M   'P 1'
#
loop_
_entity.id
_entity.type
_entity.pdbx_description
1 polymer ?
#
loop_
_entity_poly.entity_id
_entity_poly.type
_entity_poly.pdbx_seq_one_letter_code
_entity_poly.pdbx_strand_id
1 'polypeptide(L)'
;MARDLREALTSCTDPLKAIESFQLENGVLLPSLRPMLPLLDLHGVRRLDFHTSHMEELRDKLIAHINELGKKEPFERKKKLTQLLVKSFPVVRIKSLRLVVMAILRDKQHIDDKYLKILVRDWELYADTDTEVNRQIWRDNQSLFGDEVLPLLSQYIREKEHILFDHTNLNNLFFHPTPKVLRQGESVKKLANMIGTSVKLYDMVLQFLRTLFLRTRNVHYCKLRAELLMALHDLEVQEIISIEPCHNFTWCLDACIREKNVDIKRSRELQAFLDNLTC
;
A
#
# COMPACT_ATOMS: atom_id res chain seq x y z
N MET A 1 10.85 -0.79 -31.73
CA MET A 1 9.73 -1.68 -32.16
C MET A 1 8.87 -1.04 -33.24
N ALA A 2 8.08 0.02 -32.98
CA ALA A 2 7.25 0.64 -34.03
C ALA A 2 8.04 1.40 -35.12
N ARG A 3 9.23 1.93 -34.79
CA ARG A 3 10.13 2.57 -35.78
C ARG A 3 10.80 1.53 -36.68
N ASP A 4 11.27 0.43 -36.12
CA ASP A 4 11.93 -0.66 -36.85
C ASP A 4 10.98 -1.34 -37.84
N LEU A 5 9.71 -1.55 -37.46
CA LEU A 5 8.69 -2.07 -38.39
C LEU A 5 8.40 -1.07 -39.51
N ARG A 6 8.34 0.23 -39.21
CA ARG A 6 8.07 1.28 -40.21
C ARG A 6 9.22 1.38 -41.21
N GLU A 7 10.46 1.32 -40.75
CA GLU A 7 11.65 1.26 -41.61
C GLU A 7 11.66 -0.01 -42.45
N ALA A 8 11.47 -1.19 -41.83
CA ALA A 8 11.43 -2.47 -42.56
C ALA A 8 10.34 -2.50 -43.65
N LEU A 9 9.15 -1.93 -43.38
CA LEU A 9 8.05 -1.86 -44.34
C LEU A 9 8.25 -0.80 -45.43
N THR A 10 9.07 0.24 -45.20
CA THR A 10 9.37 1.27 -46.21
C THR A 10 10.58 0.93 -47.08
N SER A 11 11.47 0.04 -46.62
CA SER A 11 12.65 -0.39 -47.37
C SER A 11 12.50 -1.73 -48.11
N CYS A 12 11.44 -2.51 -47.84
CA CYS A 12 11.26 -3.83 -48.44
C CYS A 12 10.61 -3.81 -49.83
N THR A 13 11.09 -4.68 -50.72
CA THR A 13 10.51 -4.96 -52.03
C THR A 13 9.24 -5.82 -51.97
N ASP A 14 9.07 -6.61 -50.90
CA ASP A 14 7.87 -7.42 -50.63
C ASP A 14 7.39 -7.21 -49.18
N PRO A 15 6.32 -6.41 -48.96
CA PRO A 15 5.84 -6.10 -47.63
C PRO A 15 5.18 -7.30 -46.93
N LEU A 16 4.66 -8.30 -47.65
CA LEU A 16 4.01 -9.46 -47.04
C LEU A 16 5.04 -10.41 -46.41
N LYS A 17 6.14 -10.68 -47.11
CA LYS A 17 7.28 -11.44 -46.55
C LYS A 17 7.95 -10.72 -45.38
N ALA A 18 8.04 -9.39 -45.44
CA ALA A 18 8.59 -8.61 -44.33
C ALA A 18 7.73 -8.74 -43.06
N ILE A 19 6.40 -8.72 -43.21
CA ILE A 19 5.45 -8.95 -42.10
C ILE A 19 5.59 -10.36 -41.54
N GLU A 20 5.65 -11.37 -42.41
CA GLU A 20 5.78 -12.78 -41.98
C GLU A 20 7.10 -13.02 -41.20
N SER A 21 8.19 -12.47 -41.70
CA SER A 21 9.51 -12.54 -41.06
C SER A 21 9.50 -11.84 -39.70
N PHE A 22 8.93 -10.64 -39.64
CA PHE A 22 8.78 -9.88 -38.39
C PHE A 22 7.92 -10.62 -37.36
N GLN A 23 6.83 -11.26 -37.79
CA GLN A 23 5.96 -12.05 -36.93
C GLN A 23 6.65 -13.34 -36.42
N LEU A 24 7.48 -13.98 -37.25
CA LEU A 24 8.29 -15.13 -36.84
C LEU A 24 9.36 -14.78 -35.80
N GLU A 25 9.98 -13.61 -35.93
CA GLU A 25 11.03 -13.14 -35.01
C GLU A 25 10.46 -12.64 -33.67
N ASN A 26 9.31 -11.97 -33.69
CA ASN A 26 8.74 -11.30 -32.51
C ASN A 26 7.55 -12.04 -31.87
N GLY A 27 7.10 -13.15 -32.47
CA GLY A 27 6.05 -14.00 -31.94
C GLY A 27 6.51 -14.92 -30.81
N VAL A 28 5.57 -15.57 -30.13
CA VAL A 28 5.90 -16.59 -29.13
C VAL A 28 6.59 -17.77 -29.82
N LEU A 29 7.88 -17.96 -29.53
CA LEU A 29 8.75 -18.98 -30.13
C LEU A 29 8.46 -20.38 -29.55
N LEU A 30 7.25 -20.90 -29.78
CA LEU A 30 6.89 -22.28 -29.49
C LEU A 30 6.75 -23.05 -30.82
N PRO A 31 7.63 -24.03 -31.10
CA PRO A 31 7.59 -24.81 -32.35
C PRO A 31 6.23 -25.48 -32.61
N SER A 32 5.55 -25.91 -31.55
CA SER A 32 4.21 -26.51 -31.60
C SER A 32 3.09 -25.52 -31.93
N LEU A 33 3.33 -24.22 -31.72
CA LEU A 33 2.32 -23.18 -31.86
C LEU A 33 2.34 -22.55 -33.26
N ARG A 34 3.48 -22.63 -33.97
CA ARG A 34 3.62 -22.14 -35.36
C ARG A 34 2.58 -22.70 -36.33
N PRO A 35 2.23 -24.00 -36.33
CA PRO A 35 1.21 -24.55 -37.22
C PRO A 35 -0.22 -24.17 -36.82
N MET A 36 -0.45 -23.77 -35.56
CA MET A 36 -1.78 -23.45 -35.04
C MET A 36 -2.17 -21.97 -35.24
N LEU A 37 -1.20 -21.06 -35.35
CA LEU A 37 -1.48 -19.63 -35.57
C LEU A 37 -2.30 -19.36 -36.85
N PRO A 38 -2.02 -19.98 -38.01
CA PRO A 38 -2.86 -19.81 -39.21
C PRO A 38 -4.29 -20.32 -39.02
N LEU A 39 -4.48 -21.38 -38.21
CA LEU A 39 -5.81 -21.89 -37.89
C LEU A 39 -6.58 -20.88 -37.04
N LEU A 40 -5.92 -20.22 -36.07
CA LEU A 40 -6.54 -19.16 -35.27
C LEU A 40 -6.90 -17.94 -36.12
N ASP A 41 -6.05 -17.58 -37.09
CA ASP A 41 -6.35 -16.50 -38.05
C ASP A 41 -7.61 -16.80 -38.88
N LEU A 42 -7.79 -18.06 -39.32
CA LEU A 42 -9.00 -18.50 -40.04
C LEU A 42 -10.27 -18.41 -39.20
N HIS A 43 -10.16 -18.51 -37.87
CA HIS A 43 -11.28 -18.34 -36.94
C HIS A 43 -11.51 -16.88 -36.54
N GLY A 44 -10.82 -15.93 -37.20
CA GLY A 44 -10.97 -14.50 -36.95
C GLY A 44 -10.30 -14.00 -35.67
N VAL A 45 -9.46 -14.83 -35.02
CA VAL A 45 -8.72 -14.43 -33.83
C VAL A 45 -7.51 -13.62 -34.26
N ARG A 46 -7.43 -12.36 -33.82
CA ARG A 46 -6.26 -11.52 -34.10
C ARG A 46 -5.06 -12.04 -33.31
N ARG A 47 -3.91 -12.20 -33.97
CA ARG A 47 -2.66 -12.64 -33.32
C ARG A 47 -2.26 -11.79 -32.11
N LEU A 48 -2.54 -10.49 -32.14
CA LEU A 48 -2.29 -9.58 -31.01
C LEU A 48 -3.12 -9.98 -29.78
N ASP A 49 -4.41 -10.29 -29.96
CA ASP A 49 -5.31 -10.65 -28.87
C ASP A 49 -4.87 -11.99 -28.25
N PHE A 50 -4.49 -12.95 -29.10
CA PHE A 50 -3.93 -14.22 -28.64
C PHE A 50 -2.64 -14.04 -27.82
N HIS A 51 -1.67 -13.29 -28.33
CA HIS A 51 -0.41 -13.07 -27.62
C HIS A 51 -0.59 -12.26 -26.33
N THR A 52 -1.52 -11.30 -26.32
CA THR A 52 -1.87 -10.53 -25.12
C THR A 52 -2.48 -11.44 -24.06
N SER A 53 -3.49 -12.24 -24.43
CA SER A 53 -4.13 -13.18 -23.52
C SER A 53 -3.14 -14.22 -22.96
N HIS A 54 -2.26 -14.75 -23.81
CA HIS A 54 -1.25 -15.72 -23.37
C HIS A 54 -0.24 -15.09 -22.40
N MET A 55 0.17 -13.84 -22.66
CA MET A 55 1.06 -13.10 -21.76
C MET A 55 0.40 -12.86 -20.40
N GLU A 56 -0.89 -12.51 -20.38
CA GLU A 56 -1.67 -12.34 -19.15
C GLU A 56 -1.77 -13.64 -18.36
N GLU A 57 -2.06 -14.76 -19.03
CA GLU A 57 -2.12 -16.06 -18.37
C GLU A 57 -0.77 -16.49 -17.78
N LEU A 58 0.33 -16.25 -18.50
CA LEU A 58 1.69 -16.50 -17.99
C LEU A 58 2.03 -15.60 -16.80
N ARG A 59 1.64 -14.32 -16.86
CA ARG A 59 1.79 -13.38 -15.75
C ARG A 59 1.06 -13.89 -14.52
N ASP A 60 -0.20 -14.30 -14.66
CA ASP A 60 -1.02 -14.72 -13.53
C ASP A 60 -0.50 -16.04 -12.92
N LYS A 61 -0.02 -16.98 -13.75
CA LYS A 61 0.69 -18.19 -13.30
C LYS A 61 1.98 -17.87 -12.55
N LEU A 62 2.76 -16.88 -13.02
CA LEU A 62 3.97 -16.44 -12.33
C LEU A 62 3.65 -15.82 -10.96
N ILE A 63 2.62 -14.97 -10.88
CA ILE A 63 2.18 -14.37 -9.61
C ILE A 63 1.70 -15.46 -8.64
N ALA A 64 0.92 -16.43 -9.12
CA ALA A 64 0.50 -17.57 -8.31
C ALA A 64 1.70 -18.36 -7.77
N HIS A 65 2.71 -18.62 -8.62
CA HIS A 65 3.92 -19.31 -8.19
C HIS A 65 4.75 -18.51 -7.18
N ILE A 66 4.80 -17.18 -7.31
CA ILE A 66 5.45 -16.29 -6.32
C ILE A 66 4.72 -16.39 -4.97
N ASN A 67 3.39 -16.35 -4.97
CA ASN A 67 2.60 -16.50 -3.75
C ASN A 67 2.79 -17.89 -3.11
N GLU A 68 2.91 -18.95 -3.91
CA GLU A 68 3.22 -20.31 -3.42
C GLU A 68 4.64 -20.43 -2.85
N LEU A 69 5.62 -19.74 -3.43
CA LEU A 69 6.98 -19.64 -2.87
C LEU A 69 6.98 -19.02 -1.47
N GLY A 70 5.95 -18.23 -1.14
CA GLY A 70 5.69 -17.71 0.21
C GLY A 70 5.58 -18.79 1.29
N LYS A 71 5.13 -20.01 0.93
CA LYS A 71 4.93 -21.15 1.83
C LYS A 71 6.19 -22.01 2.07
N LYS A 72 7.29 -21.73 1.35
CA LYS A 72 8.55 -22.49 1.50
C LYS A 72 9.40 -21.94 2.65
N GLU A 73 10.40 -22.73 3.04
CA GLU A 73 11.37 -22.39 4.10
C GLU A 73 11.93 -20.96 3.95
N PRO A 74 12.04 -20.19 5.07
CA PRO A 74 12.35 -18.75 5.03
C PRO A 74 13.64 -18.41 4.28
N PHE A 75 14.66 -19.27 4.42
CA PHE A 75 15.98 -19.08 3.81
C PHE A 75 15.95 -19.29 2.29
N GLU A 76 15.35 -20.40 1.82
CA GLU A 76 15.22 -20.66 0.38
C GLU A 76 14.36 -19.62 -0.31
N ARG A 77 13.27 -19.22 0.35
CA ARG A 77 12.36 -18.16 -0.13
C ARG A 77 13.14 -16.87 -0.36
N LYS A 78 13.92 -16.41 0.63
CA LYS A 78 14.71 -15.17 0.52
C LYS A 78 15.71 -15.23 -0.63
N LYS A 79 16.39 -16.38 -0.82
CA LYS A 79 17.36 -16.57 -1.90
C LYS A 79 16.68 -16.53 -3.29
N LYS A 80 15.60 -17.29 -3.47
CA LYS A 80 14.86 -17.35 -4.74
C LYS A 80 14.21 -16.01 -5.11
N LEU A 81 13.55 -15.33 -4.17
CA LEU A 81 12.96 -14.00 -4.41
C LEU A 81 14.01 -12.97 -4.80
N THR A 82 15.20 -13.02 -4.20
CA THR A 82 16.29 -12.11 -4.55
C THR A 82 16.80 -12.36 -5.98
N GLN A 83 16.96 -13.63 -6.36
CA GLN A 83 17.36 -13.98 -7.73
C GLN A 83 16.30 -13.59 -8.77
N LEU A 84 15.02 -13.79 -8.45
CA LEU A 84 13.91 -13.39 -9.32
C LEU A 84 13.87 -11.87 -9.49
N LEU A 85 13.99 -11.11 -8.41
CA LEU A 85 14.01 -9.65 -8.45
C LEU A 85 15.14 -9.12 -9.33
N VAL A 86 16.35 -9.65 -9.21
CA VAL A 86 17.49 -9.22 -10.04
C VAL A 86 17.20 -9.40 -11.53
N LYS A 87 16.54 -10.51 -11.91
CA LYS A 87 16.22 -10.82 -13.31
C LYS A 87 15.01 -10.04 -13.83
N SER A 88 14.01 -9.79 -12.99
CA SER A 88 12.75 -9.15 -13.40
C SER A 88 12.74 -7.64 -13.28
N PHE A 89 13.57 -7.05 -12.41
CA PHE A 89 13.57 -5.60 -12.22
C PHE A 89 13.92 -4.77 -13.47
N PRO A 90 14.82 -5.19 -14.38
CA PRO A 90 15.09 -4.44 -15.62
C PRO A 90 13.85 -4.23 -16.50
N VAL A 91 12.85 -5.11 -16.41
CA VAL A 91 11.60 -5.04 -17.18
C VAL A 91 10.45 -4.36 -16.42
N VAL A 92 10.70 -3.74 -15.25
CA VAL A 92 9.67 -3.08 -14.42
C VAL A 92 8.89 -1.97 -15.14
N ARG A 93 9.51 -1.34 -16.14
CA ARG A 93 8.87 -0.29 -16.97
C ARG A 93 7.81 -0.84 -17.92
N ILE A 94 7.84 -2.15 -18.22
CA ILE A 94 6.86 -2.81 -19.08
C ILE A 94 5.61 -3.09 -18.25
N LYS A 95 4.52 -2.35 -18.52
CA LYS A 95 3.25 -2.42 -17.75
C LYS A 95 2.75 -3.85 -17.53
N SER A 96 2.81 -4.70 -18.56
CA SER A 96 2.33 -6.08 -18.46
C SER A 96 3.15 -6.97 -17.51
N LEU A 97 4.44 -6.68 -17.32
CA LEU A 97 5.33 -7.44 -16.43
C LEU A 97 5.53 -6.75 -15.07
N ARG A 98 5.17 -5.47 -14.96
CA ARG A 98 5.27 -4.65 -13.75
C ARG A 98 4.61 -5.33 -12.55
N LEU A 99 3.39 -5.86 -12.73
CA LEU A 99 2.64 -6.56 -11.67
C LEU A 99 3.44 -7.74 -11.06
N VAL A 100 4.23 -8.46 -11.86
CA VAL A 100 5.08 -9.55 -11.38
C VAL A 100 6.20 -9.00 -10.49
N VAL A 101 6.83 -7.89 -10.89
CA VAL A 101 7.86 -7.23 -10.10
C VAL A 101 7.28 -6.70 -8.78
N MET A 102 6.09 -6.09 -8.81
CA MET A 102 5.42 -5.60 -7.61
C MET A 102 5.07 -6.74 -6.65
N ALA A 103 4.57 -7.87 -7.15
CA ALA A 103 4.31 -9.06 -6.33
C ALA A 103 5.58 -9.58 -5.64
N ILE A 104 6.73 -9.60 -6.33
CA ILE A 104 8.02 -10.00 -5.74
C ILE A 104 8.45 -9.02 -4.65
N LEU A 105 8.27 -7.71 -4.88
CA LEU A 105 8.65 -6.67 -3.93
C LEU A 105 7.81 -6.73 -2.66
N ARG A 106 6.49 -6.95 -2.78
CA ARG A 106 5.57 -7.10 -1.64
C ARG A 106 6.02 -8.19 -0.67
N ASP A 107 6.43 -9.34 -1.19
CA ASP A 107 6.77 -10.50 -0.36
C ASP A 107 8.19 -10.41 0.24
N LYS A 108 8.94 -9.35 -0.07
CA LYS A 108 10.31 -9.14 0.40
C LYS A 108 10.33 -8.27 1.66
N GLN A 109 10.73 -8.87 2.78
CA GLN A 109 10.85 -8.18 4.07
C GLN A 109 11.79 -6.96 4.06
N HIS A 110 12.83 -6.98 3.24
CA HIS A 110 13.79 -5.88 3.11
C HIS A 110 14.24 -5.75 1.65
N ILE A 111 13.94 -4.61 1.03
CA ILE A 111 14.27 -4.27 -0.35
C ILE A 111 15.52 -3.39 -0.36
N ASP A 112 16.51 -3.71 -1.20
CA ASP A 112 17.72 -2.89 -1.33
C ASP A 112 17.37 -1.47 -1.83
N ASP A 113 17.99 -0.45 -1.23
CA ASP A 113 17.79 0.97 -1.54
C ASP A 113 17.92 1.33 -3.03
N LYS A 114 18.76 0.59 -3.77
CA LYS A 114 18.93 0.80 -5.22
C LYS A 114 17.62 0.63 -5.99
N TYR A 115 16.74 -0.26 -5.56
CA TYR A 115 15.44 -0.49 -6.18
C TYR A 115 14.44 0.56 -5.73
N LEU A 116 14.41 0.88 -4.43
CA LEU A 116 13.52 1.90 -3.87
C LEU A 116 13.76 3.28 -4.52
N LYS A 117 15.02 3.66 -4.75
CA LYS A 117 15.39 4.91 -5.44
C LYS A 117 14.84 4.97 -6.87
N ILE A 118 14.71 3.84 -7.56
CA ILE A 118 14.16 3.80 -8.93
C ILE A 118 12.63 3.93 -8.87
N LEU A 119 11.97 3.29 -7.91
CA LEU A 119 10.52 3.39 -7.71
C LEU A 119 10.11 4.82 -7.37
N VAL A 120 10.83 5.50 -6.47
CA VAL A 120 10.54 6.88 -6.08
C VAL A 120 10.74 7.89 -7.22
N ARG A 121 11.67 7.61 -8.14
CA ARG A 121 11.96 8.51 -9.28
C ARG A 121 10.88 8.51 -10.35
N ASP A 122 10.08 7.45 -10.43
CA ASP A 122 9.07 7.26 -11.47
C ASP A 122 7.69 7.16 -10.83
N TRP A 123 6.86 8.18 -11.06
CA TRP A 123 5.54 8.29 -10.43
C TRP A 123 4.64 7.10 -10.78
N GLU A 124 4.70 6.57 -12.01
CA GLU A 124 3.86 5.43 -12.41
C GLU A 124 4.25 4.17 -11.64
N LEU A 125 5.54 3.99 -11.36
CA LEU A 125 6.02 2.83 -10.60
C LEU A 125 5.63 2.95 -9.13
N TYR A 126 5.72 4.15 -8.57
CA TYR A 126 5.31 4.42 -7.19
C TYR A 126 3.79 4.30 -6.99
N ALA A 127 2.99 4.69 -7.98
CA ALA A 127 1.53 4.54 -7.91
C ALA A 127 1.09 3.07 -7.89
N ASP A 128 1.83 2.20 -8.57
CA ASP A 128 1.53 0.76 -8.67
C ASP A 128 2.12 -0.07 -7.52
N THR A 129 2.87 0.53 -6.59
CA THR A 129 3.46 -0.21 -5.46
C THR A 129 2.46 -0.48 -4.34
N ASP A 130 2.51 -1.71 -3.82
CA ASP A 130 1.74 -2.14 -2.65
C ASP A 130 2.14 -1.34 -1.39
N THR A 131 1.21 -1.23 -0.43
CA THR A 131 1.45 -0.48 0.82
C THR A 131 2.66 -0.99 1.59
N GLU A 132 2.96 -2.29 1.56
CA GLU A 132 4.13 -2.84 2.25
C GLU A 132 5.46 -2.37 1.65
N VAL A 133 5.50 -2.16 0.33
CA VAL A 133 6.66 -1.57 -0.36
C VAL A 133 6.76 -0.09 -0.01
N ASN A 134 5.62 0.61 -0.05
CA ASN A 134 5.55 2.03 0.32
C ASN A 134 6.02 2.27 1.76
N ARG A 135 5.68 1.39 2.70
CA ARG A 135 6.20 1.47 4.08
C ARG A 135 7.73 1.47 4.14
N GLN A 136 8.39 0.65 3.33
CA GLN A 136 9.86 0.63 3.27
C GLN A 136 10.40 1.94 2.67
N ILE A 137 9.73 2.49 1.65
CA ILE A 137 10.09 3.79 1.06
C ILE A 137 9.93 4.92 2.10
N TRP A 138 8.80 4.96 2.79
CA TRP A 138 8.43 6.01 3.75
C TRP A 138 9.33 6.02 4.98
N ARG A 139 9.83 4.86 5.42
CA ARG A 139 10.75 4.77 6.57
C ARG A 139 11.94 5.71 6.43
N ASP A 140 12.46 5.91 5.23
CA ASP A 140 13.66 6.73 4.99
C ASP A 140 13.36 8.03 4.23
N ASN A 141 12.11 8.26 3.84
CA ASN A 141 11.67 9.46 3.13
C ASN A 141 10.49 10.14 3.87
N GLN A 142 10.81 10.89 4.94
CA GLN A 142 9.82 11.55 5.77
C GLN A 142 8.94 12.55 5.00
N SER A 143 9.50 13.29 4.04
CA SER A 143 8.72 14.26 3.24
C SER A 143 7.65 13.58 2.41
N LEU A 144 8.01 12.50 1.71
CA LEU A 144 7.09 11.73 0.89
C LEU A 144 5.97 11.11 1.74
N PHE A 145 6.31 10.59 2.92
CA PHE A 145 5.30 10.08 3.84
C PHE A 145 4.37 11.19 4.35
N GLY A 146 4.94 12.37 4.62
CA GLY A 146 4.17 13.56 4.99
C GLY A 146 3.15 13.96 3.93
N ASP A 147 3.54 13.94 2.65
CA ASP A 147 2.67 14.28 1.51
C ASP A 147 1.46 13.33 1.40
N GLU A 148 1.63 12.05 1.74
CA GLU A 148 0.54 11.06 1.75
C GLU A 148 -0.35 11.16 3.01
N VAL A 149 0.25 11.45 4.17
CA VAL A 149 -0.46 11.49 5.46
C VAL A 149 -1.24 12.79 5.66
N LEU A 150 -0.68 13.94 5.26
CA LEU A 150 -1.25 15.25 5.54
C LEU A 150 -2.66 15.46 4.94
N PRO A 151 -2.99 14.97 3.73
CA PRO A 151 -4.35 15.00 3.21
C PRO A 151 -5.33 14.23 4.10
N LEU A 152 -4.94 13.07 4.65
CA LEU A 152 -5.78 12.27 5.55
C LEU A 152 -6.02 12.99 6.88
N LEU A 153 -4.98 13.64 7.43
CA LEU A 153 -5.11 14.46 8.64
C LEU A 153 -6.07 15.63 8.40
N SER A 154 -5.91 16.31 7.27
CA SER A 154 -6.77 17.45 6.91
C SER A 154 -8.22 17.03 6.65
N GLN A 155 -8.42 15.90 5.98
CA GLN A 155 -9.73 15.30 5.75
C GLN A 155 -10.41 14.97 7.09
N TYR A 156 -9.70 14.32 8.01
CA TYR A 156 -10.24 13.99 9.32
C TYR A 156 -10.73 15.23 10.08
N ILE A 157 -9.92 16.30 10.11
CA ILE A 157 -10.31 17.55 10.78
C ILE A 157 -11.55 18.15 10.13
N ARG A 158 -11.57 18.25 8.80
CA ARG A 158 -12.72 18.76 8.05
C ARG A 158 -13.99 17.96 8.32
N GLU A 159 -13.90 16.64 8.40
CA GLU A 159 -15.03 15.78 8.76
C GLU A 159 -15.55 16.06 10.18
N LYS A 160 -14.65 16.24 11.16
CA LYS A 160 -15.07 16.56 12.54
C LYS A 160 -15.68 17.95 12.66
N GLU A 161 -15.10 18.94 12.00
CA GLU A 161 -15.62 20.31 11.96
C GLU A 161 -16.99 20.34 11.25
N HIS A 162 -17.13 19.63 10.13
CA HIS A 162 -18.43 19.54 9.45
C HIS A 162 -19.51 18.97 10.37
N ILE A 163 -19.22 17.90 11.12
CA ILE A 163 -20.19 17.34 12.08
C ILE A 163 -20.51 18.34 13.20
N LEU A 164 -19.54 19.12 13.68
CA LEU A 164 -19.74 20.14 14.71
C LEU A 164 -20.63 21.30 14.24
N PHE A 165 -20.43 21.75 13.01
CA PHE A 165 -21.08 22.94 12.45
C PHE A 165 -22.30 22.64 11.55
N ASP A 166 -22.66 21.37 11.37
CA ASP A 166 -23.86 20.99 10.62
C ASP A 166 -25.13 21.33 11.41
N HIS A 167 -25.75 22.46 11.07
CA HIS A 167 -26.98 22.95 11.68
C HIS A 167 -28.24 22.21 11.22
N THR A 168 -28.13 21.30 10.25
CA THR A 168 -29.29 20.53 9.74
C THR A 168 -29.54 19.26 10.56
N ASN A 169 -28.54 18.81 11.33
CA ASN A 169 -28.66 17.68 12.24
C ASN A 169 -29.02 18.14 13.66
N LEU A 170 -30.31 18.40 13.92
CA LEU A 170 -30.85 18.75 15.25
C LEU A 170 -30.61 17.66 16.33
N ASN A 171 -30.25 16.44 15.92
CA ASN A 171 -29.84 15.35 16.82
C ASN A 171 -28.34 15.32 17.11
N ASN A 172 -27.61 16.42 16.86
CA ASN A 172 -26.16 16.59 16.91
C ASN A 172 -25.41 15.47 17.67
N LEU A 173 -25.12 14.37 16.95
CA LEU A 173 -24.60 13.12 17.50
C LEU A 173 -23.10 13.20 17.78
N PHE A 174 -22.48 14.39 17.82
CA PHE A 174 -21.03 14.55 17.93
C PHE A 174 -20.41 13.82 19.14
N PHE A 175 -21.14 13.78 20.25
CA PHE A 175 -20.74 13.08 21.50
C PHE A 175 -21.33 11.67 21.64
N HIS A 176 -22.22 11.27 20.73
CA HIS A 176 -22.86 9.96 20.73
C HIS A 176 -22.11 8.81 20.03
N PRO A 177 -21.14 8.99 19.10
CA PRO A 177 -20.59 7.85 18.40
C PRO A 177 -19.73 7.08 19.39
N THR A 178 -19.95 5.76 19.47
CA THR A 178 -19.13 4.93 20.34
C THR A 178 -17.68 4.99 19.88
N PRO A 179 -16.71 4.80 20.79
CA PRO A 179 -15.29 4.78 20.41
C PRO A 179 -14.98 3.82 19.25
N LYS A 180 -15.70 2.70 19.16
CA LYS A 180 -15.61 1.75 18.03
C LYS A 180 -16.01 2.36 16.70
N VAL A 181 -17.09 3.14 16.64
CA VAL A 181 -17.55 3.80 15.39
C VAL A 181 -16.56 4.88 14.96
N LEU A 182 -15.99 5.61 15.91
CA LEU A 182 -14.99 6.64 15.61
C LEU A 182 -13.75 6.07 14.92
N ARG A 183 -13.27 4.91 15.36
CA ARG A 183 -12.13 4.19 14.75
C ARG A 183 -12.42 3.62 13.37
N GLN A 184 -13.69 3.51 13.00
CA GLN A 184 -14.07 3.02 11.67
C GLN A 184 -14.00 4.08 10.57
N GLY A 185 -13.67 5.33 10.92
CA GLY A 185 -13.46 6.42 9.96
C GLY A 185 -12.40 6.07 8.92
N GLU A 186 -12.64 6.47 7.67
CA GLU A 186 -11.79 6.15 6.54
C GLU A 186 -10.35 6.64 6.74
N SER A 187 -10.20 7.88 7.23
CA SER A 187 -8.89 8.48 7.52
C SER A 187 -8.11 7.67 8.56
N VAL A 188 -8.75 7.22 9.64
CA VAL A 188 -8.09 6.44 10.72
C VAL A 188 -7.67 5.06 10.21
N LYS A 189 -8.55 4.36 9.49
CA LYS A 189 -8.26 3.05 8.89
C LYS A 189 -7.11 3.14 7.88
N LYS A 190 -7.11 4.15 7.02
CA LYS A 190 -6.04 4.37 6.04
C LYS A 190 -4.71 4.64 6.75
N LEU A 191 -4.69 5.50 7.77
CA LEU A 191 -3.48 5.78 8.56
C LEU A 191 -2.95 4.52 9.25
N ALA A 192 -3.82 3.74 9.90
CA ALA A 192 -3.43 2.48 10.53
C ALA A 192 -2.86 1.48 9.51
N ASN A 193 -3.46 1.38 8.33
CA ASN A 193 -2.93 0.55 7.23
C ASN A 193 -1.61 1.10 6.66
N MET A 194 -1.41 2.41 6.60
CA MET A 194 -0.12 2.97 6.16
C MET A 194 0.99 2.68 7.16
N ILE A 195 0.71 2.76 8.46
CA ILE A 195 1.70 2.52 9.52
C ILE A 195 2.04 1.03 9.67
N GLY A 196 1.02 0.17 9.73
CA GLY A 196 1.20 -1.25 10.02
C GLY A 196 1.94 -1.51 11.32
N THR A 197 2.97 -2.35 11.27
CA THR A 197 3.83 -2.71 12.41
C THR A 197 5.04 -1.77 12.58
N SER A 198 5.18 -0.73 11.74
CA SER A 198 6.37 0.10 11.74
C SER A 198 6.30 1.21 12.80
N VAL A 199 7.03 1.00 13.90
CA VAL A 199 7.21 2.00 14.97
C VAL A 199 7.70 3.34 14.43
N LYS A 200 8.69 3.35 13.52
CA LYS A 200 9.21 4.58 12.90
C LYS A 200 8.12 5.38 12.15
N LEU A 201 7.25 4.71 11.42
CA LEU A 201 6.14 5.37 10.71
C LEU A 201 5.10 5.93 11.70
N TYR A 202 4.80 5.16 12.75
CA TYR A 202 3.92 5.61 13.84
C TYR A 202 4.46 6.88 14.49
N ASP A 203 5.73 6.89 14.90
CA ASP A 203 6.39 8.05 15.51
C ASP A 203 6.36 9.28 14.62
N MET A 204 6.56 9.11 13.30
CA MET A 204 6.44 10.22 12.35
C MET A 204 5.02 10.79 12.32
N VAL A 205 3.97 9.96 12.29
CA VAL A 205 2.59 10.44 12.39
C VAL A 205 2.35 11.18 13.70
N LEU A 206 2.86 10.66 14.81
CA LEU A 206 2.76 11.32 16.12
C LEU A 206 3.47 12.69 16.14
N GLN A 207 4.63 12.80 15.48
CA GLN A 207 5.36 14.05 15.33
C GLN A 207 4.58 15.06 14.48
N PHE A 208 3.94 14.62 13.39
CA PHE A 208 3.06 15.46 12.58
C PHE A 208 1.85 15.96 13.38
N LEU A 209 1.16 15.06 14.10
CA LEU A 209 0.03 15.42 14.96
C LEU A 209 0.44 16.43 16.04
N ARG A 210 1.58 16.22 16.70
CA ARG A 210 2.12 17.15 17.70
C ARG A 210 2.41 18.52 17.08
N THR A 211 3.07 18.54 15.93
CA THR A 211 3.41 19.79 15.23
C THR A 211 2.16 20.56 14.83
N LEU A 212 1.17 19.88 14.25
CA LEU A 212 -0.11 20.47 13.86
C LEU A 212 -0.89 20.97 15.07
N PHE A 213 -0.94 20.22 16.17
CA PHE A 213 -1.57 20.66 17.41
C PHE A 213 -0.90 21.90 17.99
N LEU A 214 0.43 21.93 18.09
CA LEU A 214 1.15 23.09 18.63
C LEU A 214 0.93 24.35 17.78
N ARG A 215 0.82 24.19 16.46
CA ARG A 215 0.58 25.30 15.52
C ARG A 215 -0.86 25.81 15.52
N THR A 216 -1.84 24.90 15.52
CA THR A 216 -3.26 25.24 15.30
C THR A 216 -4.08 25.30 16.58
N ARG A 217 -3.60 24.66 17.66
CA ARG A 217 -4.33 24.38 18.90
C ARG A 217 -5.62 23.58 18.71
N ASN A 218 -5.79 22.91 17.57
CA ASN A 218 -6.96 22.08 17.29
C ASN A 218 -6.87 20.75 18.06
N VAL A 219 -7.74 20.58 19.05
CA VAL A 219 -7.80 19.40 19.93
C VAL A 219 -8.16 18.10 19.20
N HIS A 220 -8.73 18.18 17.99
CA HIS A 220 -9.06 17.00 17.20
C HIS A 220 -7.81 16.20 16.77
N TYR A 221 -6.63 16.81 16.72
CA TYR A 221 -5.38 16.06 16.52
C TYR A 221 -5.05 15.14 17.70
N CYS A 222 -5.34 15.56 18.93
CA CYS A 222 -5.18 14.71 20.13
C CYS A 222 -6.21 13.57 20.13
N LYS A 223 -7.45 13.86 19.71
CA LYS A 223 -8.48 12.84 19.51
C LYS A 223 -8.06 11.82 18.46
N LEU A 224 -7.52 12.28 17.32
CA LEU A 224 -7.01 11.41 16.27
C LEU A 224 -5.86 10.52 16.75
N ARG A 225 -4.95 11.02 17.60
CA ARG A 225 -3.90 10.20 18.22
C ARG A 225 -4.49 9.03 19.01
N ALA A 226 -5.47 9.31 19.87
CA ALA A 226 -6.12 8.28 20.68
C ALA A 226 -6.90 7.28 19.82
N GLU A 227 -7.65 7.76 18.82
CA GLU A 227 -8.38 6.90 17.88
C GLU A 227 -7.44 6.00 17.06
N LEU A 228 -6.32 6.55 16.58
CA LEU A 228 -5.31 5.81 15.83
C LEU A 228 -4.63 4.74 16.68
N LEU A 229 -4.24 5.08 17.92
CA LEU A 229 -3.63 4.12 18.85
C LEU A 229 -4.59 2.97 19.15
N MET A 230 -5.86 3.27 19.42
CA MET A 230 -6.85 2.23 19.67
C MET A 230 -7.22 1.45 18.40
N ALA A 231 -7.09 2.04 17.20
CA ALA A 231 -7.24 1.30 15.94
C ALA A 231 -6.10 0.30 15.73
N LEU A 232 -4.86 0.66 16.07
CA LEU A 232 -3.71 -0.25 16.06
C LEU A 232 -3.83 -1.33 17.15
N HIS A 233 -4.42 -1.00 18.31
CA HIS A 233 -4.81 -1.97 19.32
C HIS A 233 -5.80 -3.00 18.78
N ASP A 234 -6.87 -2.54 18.12
CA ASP A 234 -7.87 -3.43 17.53
C ASP A 234 -7.29 -4.32 16.41
N LEU A 235 -6.16 -3.92 15.80
CA LEU A 235 -5.38 -4.71 14.83
C LEU A 235 -4.27 -5.58 15.48
N GLU A 236 -4.18 -5.59 16.80
CA GLU A 236 -3.22 -6.39 17.58
C GLU A 236 -1.73 -6.10 17.26
N VAL A 237 -1.40 -4.86 16.89
CA VAL A 237 -0.03 -4.46 16.54
C VAL A 237 0.84 -4.27 17.80
N GLN A 238 1.36 -5.37 18.34
CA GLN A 238 2.11 -5.38 19.60
C GLN A 238 3.41 -4.56 19.56
N GLU A 239 4.04 -4.42 18.39
CA GLU A 239 5.27 -3.63 18.21
C GLU A 239 5.08 -2.16 18.60
N ILE A 240 3.86 -1.63 18.46
CA ILE A 240 3.52 -0.26 18.81
C ILE A 240 2.87 -0.20 20.20
N ILE A 241 1.91 -1.08 20.47
CA ILE A 241 1.12 -1.07 21.70
C ILE A 241 2.00 -1.24 22.95
N SER A 242 3.00 -2.13 22.88
CA SER A 242 3.86 -2.45 24.03
C SER A 242 4.80 -1.33 24.45
N ILE A 243 5.15 -0.43 23.52
CA ILE A 243 6.07 0.68 23.76
C ILE A 243 5.36 2.00 24.02
N GLU A 244 4.09 2.12 23.59
CA GLU A 244 3.35 3.38 23.65
C GLU A 244 2.92 3.72 25.09
N PRO A 245 3.48 4.77 25.71
CA PRO A 245 3.24 5.05 27.13
C PRO A 245 1.77 5.36 27.45
N CYS A 246 1.06 6.02 26.52
CA CYS A 246 -0.33 6.39 26.73
C CYS A 246 -1.33 5.27 26.39
N HIS A 247 -0.87 4.08 25.99
CA HIS A 247 -1.75 2.95 25.64
C HIS A 247 -2.67 2.56 26.79
N ASN A 248 -2.11 2.26 27.97
CA ASN A 248 -2.91 1.83 29.13
C ASN A 248 -3.94 2.89 29.55
N PHE A 249 -3.54 4.16 29.52
CA PHE A 249 -4.44 5.28 29.77
C PHE A 249 -5.58 5.32 28.75
N THR A 250 -5.27 5.28 27.45
CA THR A 250 -6.26 5.39 26.37
C THR A 250 -7.23 4.21 26.39
N TRP A 251 -6.73 3.00 26.67
CA TRP A 251 -7.54 1.80 26.79
C TRP A 251 -8.49 1.83 27.99
N CYS A 252 -8.00 2.24 29.16
CA CYS A 252 -8.85 2.41 30.35
C CYS A 252 -9.91 3.50 30.13
N LEU A 253 -9.53 4.62 29.51
CA LEU A 253 -10.46 5.70 29.16
C LEU A 253 -11.53 5.23 28.15
N ASP A 254 -11.16 4.45 27.14
CA ASP A 254 -12.09 3.85 26.17
C ASP A 254 -13.13 2.97 26.87
N ALA A 255 -12.70 2.16 27.84
CA ALA A 255 -13.58 1.33 28.66
C ALA A 255 -14.57 2.16 29.49
N CYS A 256 -14.09 3.23 30.12
CA CYS A 256 -14.92 4.16 30.88
C CYS A 256 -16.00 4.81 29.99
N ILE A 257 -15.63 5.29 28.81
CA ILE A 257 -16.55 5.93 27.86
C ILE A 257 -17.61 4.93 27.38
N ARG A 258 -17.19 3.70 27.05
CA ARG A 258 -18.11 2.64 26.58
C ARG A 258 -19.15 2.26 27.64
N GLU A 259 -18.73 2.15 28.89
CA GLU A 259 -19.61 1.79 30.00
C GLU A 259 -20.39 2.98 30.57
N LYS A 260 -20.05 4.20 30.12
CA LYS A 260 -20.62 5.47 30.62
C LYS A 260 -20.53 5.60 32.14
N ASN A 261 -19.52 4.98 32.74
CA ASN A 261 -19.32 4.94 34.17
C ASN A 261 -17.82 5.02 34.50
N VAL A 262 -17.50 5.83 35.50
CA VAL A 262 -16.16 5.96 36.08
C VAL A 262 -16.31 5.75 37.58
N ASP A 263 -15.94 4.57 38.04
CA ASP A 263 -15.90 4.28 39.48
C ASP A 263 -14.61 4.83 40.12
N ILE A 264 -14.57 4.81 41.45
CA ILE A 264 -13.42 5.32 42.22
C ILE A 264 -12.14 4.55 41.86
N LYS A 265 -12.24 3.26 41.53
CA LYS A 265 -11.09 2.44 41.16
C LYS A 265 -10.49 2.89 39.83
N ARG A 266 -11.30 3.01 38.78
CA ARG A 266 -10.89 3.49 37.45
C ARG A 266 -10.40 4.93 37.49
N SER A 267 -11.04 5.78 38.29
CA SER A 267 -10.56 7.16 38.49
C SER A 267 -9.13 7.19 39.06
N ARG A 268 -8.83 6.36 40.08
CA ARG A 268 -7.47 6.22 40.62
C ARG A 268 -6.48 5.64 39.62
N GLU A 269 -6.89 4.66 38.82
CA GLU A 269 -6.06 4.09 37.76
C GLU A 269 -5.71 5.13 36.68
N LEU A 270 -6.71 5.90 36.22
CA LEU A 270 -6.49 6.98 35.25
C LEU A 270 -5.56 8.06 35.80
N GLN A 271 -5.72 8.44 37.07
CA GLN A 271 -4.82 9.37 37.76
C GLN A 271 -3.38 8.83 37.77
N ALA A 272 -3.19 7.57 38.19
CA ALA A 272 -1.87 6.95 38.26
C ALA A 272 -1.19 6.90 36.87
N PHE A 273 -1.94 6.66 35.80
CA PHE A 273 -1.38 6.71 34.45
C PHE A 273 -0.94 8.12 34.04
N LEU A 274 -1.71 9.16 34.40
CA LEU A 274 -1.34 10.55 34.12
C LEU A 274 -0.09 10.97 34.89
N ASP A 275 0.04 10.56 36.15
CA ASP A 275 1.21 10.84 36.99
C ASP A 275 2.49 10.18 36.41
N ASN A 276 2.35 8.97 35.84
CA ASN A 276 3.45 8.27 35.16
C ASN A 276 3.82 8.87 33.79
N LEU A 277 2.89 9.56 33.12
CA LEU A 277 3.12 10.24 31.84
C LEU A 277 3.76 11.63 31.99
N THR A 278 3.74 12.19 33.20
CA THR A 278 4.21 13.55 33.50
C THR A 278 5.59 13.60 34.16
N CYS A 279 6.29 12.46 34.25
CA CYS A 279 7.69 12.35 34.69
C CYS A 279 8.65 12.22 33.50
#